data_AF-A0A367RRW0-F1
#
_entry.id   AF-A0A367RRW0-F1
#
_cell.length_a   1.000
_cell.length_b   1.000
_cell.length_c   1.000
_cell.angle_alpha   90.00
_cell.angle_beta   90.00
_cell.angle_gamma   90.00
#
_symmetry.space_group_name_H-M   'P 1'
#
loop_
_entity.id
_entity.type
_entity.pdbx_description
1 polymer ?
#
loop_
_entity_poly.entity_id
_entity_poly.type
_entity_poly.pdbx_seq_one_letter_code
_entity_poly.pdbx_strand_id
1 'polypeptide(L)'
;MRNAINIELLLTDKQTLVMEYKMINQPQRHCWCGNNELKNFSNDYLACTKCGTLVSQTGLESEQILVFDDNKDFYGREYWLSRQTQDWGYPDIYQRTRLDLPERNLHWLRTLLKYKLPGSRVLELGSAHGSFVALMRWAGFDGTGLELSPWVVDFAQKTFDIPMLLGRVEDQQLQPQSFDAIVLYDVLEHLPDPVATIQHCISLLKPDGILTVQTPNYLGDKTYAEMVANNDRFLEQLKAIEHLYLFNKRAIQMFFERLGFHILYFKPALFDYDMYFVVSRQPLVENTVEHISSSLATIPSGRMVQALLDKADEVDQFQKKWLVAEDDRAARLRVIEQLSDNLQVIEADRTARLQVINEQAAQIEQMEQHLQEIIEANHAAYLEVINKQAAQIEQMEQHLQVIEADRTARLQVINEQATQIEQMEQQLYNLQIQLPVRILRRLKLLKFQSISSSALMEE
;
A
#
# COMPACT_ATOMS: atom_id res chain seq x y z
N MET A 1 -14.10 -1.27 5.44
CA MET A 1 -15.05 -0.44 6.21
C MET A 1 -14.94 -0.81 7.68
N ARG A 2 -13.98 -0.20 8.40
CA ARG A 2 -13.86 -0.30 9.85
C ARG A 2 -14.23 1.08 10.39
N ASN A 3 -15.17 1.08 11.33
CA ASN A 3 -15.82 2.25 11.87
C ASN A 3 -14.81 3.25 12.43
N ALA A 4 -14.89 4.48 11.93
CA ALA A 4 -14.39 5.66 12.62
C ALA A 4 -15.16 5.75 13.95
N ILE A 5 -14.55 5.26 15.03
CA ILE A 5 -15.05 5.50 16.39
C ILE A 5 -14.68 6.94 16.73
N ASN A 6 -15.70 7.76 16.97
CA ASN A 6 -15.60 9.16 17.38
C ASN A 6 -14.65 9.31 18.58
N ILE A 7 -13.46 9.86 18.32
CA ILE A 7 -12.45 10.21 19.33
C ILE A 7 -13.00 11.27 20.31
N GLU A 8 -14.01 12.06 19.93
CA GLU A 8 -14.68 13.03 20.81
C GLU A 8 -15.51 12.39 21.95
N LEU A 9 -16.00 11.15 21.78
CA LEU A 9 -16.81 10.46 22.79
C LEU A 9 -15.95 9.68 23.81
N LEU A 10 -14.69 9.36 23.49
CA LEU A 10 -13.73 8.78 24.43
C LEU A 10 -13.12 9.80 25.41
N LEU A 11 -13.40 11.09 25.22
CA LEU A 11 -12.91 12.18 26.05
C LEU A 11 -13.95 12.72 27.04
N THR A 12 -15.22 12.37 26.89
CA THR A 12 -16.33 12.93 27.69
C THR A 12 -16.61 12.14 28.98
N ASP A 13 -16.44 10.82 28.99
CA ASP A 13 -16.56 10.01 30.23
C ASP A 13 -15.31 10.07 31.13
N LYS A 14 -14.17 10.57 30.62
CA LYS A 14 -12.95 10.84 31.41
C LYS A 14 -13.14 11.94 32.46
N GLN A 15 -14.26 12.66 32.43
CA GLN A 15 -14.47 13.89 33.21
C GLN A 15 -14.80 13.66 34.68
N THR A 16 -15.27 12.49 35.10
CA THR A 16 -15.83 12.34 36.46
C THR A 16 -14.77 12.38 37.56
N LEU A 17 -13.58 11.79 37.35
CA LEU A 17 -12.45 11.82 38.31
C LEU A 17 -11.48 12.98 38.07
N VAL A 18 -11.31 13.38 36.81
CA VAL A 18 -10.59 14.61 36.45
C VAL A 18 -11.24 15.81 37.14
N MET A 19 -12.56 15.81 37.36
CA MET A 19 -13.26 16.88 38.10
C MET A 19 -13.00 16.87 39.61
N GLU A 20 -12.84 15.70 40.27
CA GLU A 20 -12.52 15.66 41.71
C GLU A 20 -11.08 16.11 42.01
N TYR A 21 -10.11 15.80 41.14
CA TYR A 21 -8.72 16.27 41.29
C TYR A 21 -8.44 17.65 40.66
N LYS A 22 -9.24 18.14 39.69
CA LYS A 22 -9.08 19.50 39.11
C LYS A 22 -9.49 20.63 40.08
N MET A 23 -10.21 20.34 41.16
CA MET A 23 -10.85 21.35 42.02
C MET A 23 -10.01 21.80 43.23
N ILE A 24 -8.73 21.42 43.31
CA ILE A 24 -7.81 21.82 44.40
C ILE A 24 -6.53 22.38 43.78
N ASN A 25 -6.17 23.62 44.12
CA ASN A 25 -4.93 24.35 43.78
C ASN A 25 -3.95 23.56 42.89
N GLN A 26 -4.04 23.74 41.56
CA GLN A 26 -3.09 23.09 40.66
C GLN A 26 -1.69 23.65 40.93
N PRO A 27 -0.71 22.82 41.36
CA PRO A 27 0.63 23.31 41.61
C PRO A 27 1.24 23.80 40.31
N GLN A 28 1.84 25.00 40.33
CA GLN A 28 2.66 25.47 39.22
C GLN A 28 3.92 24.59 39.14
N ARG A 29 3.88 23.54 38.31
CA ARG A 29 5.03 22.64 38.12
C ARG A 29 6.11 23.34 37.31
N HIS A 30 7.33 23.21 37.81
CA HIS A 30 8.52 23.65 37.11
C HIS A 30 9.10 22.48 36.33
N CYS A 31 9.78 22.75 35.22
CA CYS A 31 10.50 21.70 34.53
C CYS A 31 11.69 21.23 35.39
N TRP A 32 11.96 19.92 35.40
CA TRP A 32 13.09 19.31 36.11
C TRP A 32 14.44 20.00 35.83
N CYS A 33 14.60 20.62 34.65
CA CYS A 33 15.83 21.32 34.24
C CYS A 33 16.00 22.70 34.88
N GLY A 34 15.07 23.13 35.74
CA GLY A 34 15.04 24.43 36.41
C GLY A 34 14.60 25.59 35.52
N ASN A 35 14.07 25.31 34.32
CA ASN A 35 13.54 26.33 33.42
C ASN A 35 12.05 26.58 33.71
N ASN A 36 11.69 27.85 33.82
CA ASN A 36 10.31 28.28 34.11
C ASN A 36 9.56 28.74 32.85
N GLU A 37 10.26 28.90 31.72
CA GLU A 37 9.65 29.22 30.45
C GLU A 37 9.03 27.97 29.81
N LEU A 38 7.73 27.78 30.02
CA LEU A 38 6.95 26.69 29.47
C LEU A 38 5.95 27.23 28.45
N LYS A 39 5.85 26.59 27.28
CA LYS A 39 4.89 26.91 26.23
C LYS A 39 3.74 25.91 26.24
N ASN A 40 2.53 26.36 25.93
CA ASN A 40 1.38 25.47 25.83
C ASN A 40 1.61 24.40 24.74
N PHE A 41 1.40 23.13 25.07
CA PHE A 41 1.45 22.02 24.12
C PHE A 41 0.06 21.41 23.90
N SER A 42 -0.62 21.06 25.00
CA SER A 42 -2.03 20.63 25.02
C SER A 42 -2.74 21.19 26.26
N ASN A 43 -4.01 20.89 26.46
CA ASN A 43 -4.76 21.35 27.64
C ASN A 43 -4.15 20.90 28.96
N ASP A 44 -3.45 19.77 28.98
CA ASP A 44 -2.92 19.18 30.21
C ASP A 44 -1.38 19.18 30.26
N TYR A 45 -0.69 19.59 29.19
CA TYR A 45 0.77 19.58 29.11
C TYR A 45 1.36 20.89 28.57
N LEU A 46 2.50 21.28 29.16
CA LEU A 46 3.34 22.38 28.71
C LEU A 46 4.69 21.86 28.23
N ALA A 47 5.22 22.40 27.13
CA ALA A 47 6.56 22.09 26.63
C ALA A 47 7.61 23.07 27.17
N CYS A 48 8.66 22.54 27.78
CA CYS A 48 9.78 23.35 28.25
C CYS A 48 10.62 23.91 27.08
N THR A 49 10.82 25.22 27.02
CA THR A 49 11.57 25.87 25.93
C THR A 49 13.07 25.52 25.91
N LYS A 50 13.61 25.05 27.05
CA LYS A 50 15.04 24.75 27.20
C LYS A 50 15.41 23.30 26.86
N CYS A 51 14.72 22.32 27.46
CA CYS A 51 15.03 20.90 27.26
C CYS A 51 14.02 20.16 26.38
N GLY A 52 12.85 20.75 26.10
CA GLY A 52 11.81 20.14 25.28
C GLY A 52 11.01 19.02 25.96
N THR A 53 11.17 18.82 27.28
CA THR A 53 10.30 17.93 28.07
C THR A 53 8.89 18.48 28.12
N LEU A 54 7.89 17.61 27.97
CA LEU A 54 6.51 17.95 28.30
C LEU A 54 6.31 17.77 29.81
N VAL A 55 5.72 18.77 30.44
CA VAL A 55 5.44 18.84 31.88
C VAL A 55 3.94 18.86 32.05
N SER A 56 3.41 17.95 32.85
CA SER A 56 1.99 17.90 33.19
C SER A 56 1.57 19.14 33.99
N GLN A 57 0.36 19.63 33.75
CA GLN A 57 -0.27 20.71 34.52
C GLN A 57 -1.09 20.18 35.71
N THR A 58 -1.53 18.93 35.67
CA THR A 58 -2.50 18.36 36.62
C THR A 58 -2.00 17.10 37.31
N GLY A 59 -0.70 16.82 37.22
CA GLY A 59 -0.11 15.60 37.77
C GLY A 59 -0.20 15.49 39.29
N LEU A 60 0.20 14.35 39.84
CA LEU A 60 0.28 14.09 41.28
C LEU A 60 1.49 14.76 41.96
N GLU A 61 1.29 15.30 43.15
CA GLU A 61 2.36 15.81 44.03
C GLU A 61 3.06 14.69 44.81
N SER A 62 4.21 15.00 45.43
CA SER A 62 5.05 14.05 46.18
C SER A 62 4.30 13.31 47.30
N GLU A 63 3.34 13.96 47.94
CA GLU A 63 2.53 13.39 49.01
C GLU A 63 1.38 12.54 48.45
N GLN A 64 0.87 12.89 47.27
CA GLN A 64 -0.28 12.25 46.63
C GLN A 64 0.08 10.92 45.94
N ILE A 65 1.36 10.68 45.67
CA ILE A 65 1.84 9.39 45.15
C ILE A 65 1.95 8.32 46.24
N LEU A 66 2.00 8.70 47.52
CA LEU A 66 2.10 7.77 48.64
C LEU A 66 0.78 7.03 48.82
N VAL A 67 0.87 5.79 49.31
CA VAL A 67 -0.28 4.92 49.56
C VAL A 67 -0.41 4.68 51.06
N PHE A 68 -1.38 5.34 51.67
CA PHE A 68 -1.81 5.15 53.06
C PHE A 68 -3.13 4.35 53.12
N ASP A 69 -4.00 4.52 52.13
CA ASP A 69 -5.25 3.77 51.94
C ASP A 69 -5.28 3.18 50.52
N ASP A 70 -5.00 1.88 50.43
CA ASP A 70 -4.96 1.13 49.17
C ASP A 70 -6.25 1.21 48.33
N ASN A 71 -7.39 1.53 48.92
CA ASN A 71 -8.65 1.61 48.18
C ASN A 71 -8.92 3.02 47.61
N LYS A 72 -8.18 4.03 48.04
CA LYS A 72 -8.42 5.43 47.66
C LYS A 72 -7.24 6.07 46.95
N ASP A 73 -6.03 5.84 47.46
CA ASP A 73 -4.85 6.52 46.97
C ASP A 73 -4.49 6.08 45.55
N PHE A 74 -3.86 6.97 44.79
CA PHE A 74 -3.77 6.83 43.33
C PHE A 74 -3.05 5.55 42.88
N TYR A 75 -1.95 5.18 43.52
CA TYR A 75 -1.21 3.94 43.22
C TYR A 75 -1.57 2.76 44.14
N GLY A 76 -2.65 2.86 44.92
CA GLY A 76 -3.14 1.77 45.75
C GLY A 76 -3.74 0.60 44.96
N ARG A 77 -4.18 -0.44 45.65
CA ARG A 77 -4.87 -1.64 45.12
C ARG A 77 -5.82 -1.39 43.94
N GLU A 78 -6.71 -0.40 44.02
CA GLU A 78 -7.72 -0.16 42.95
C GLU A 78 -7.09 0.35 41.65
N TYR A 79 -5.88 0.93 41.68
CA TYR A 79 -5.12 1.25 40.46
C TYR A 79 -4.91 0.00 39.61
N TRP A 80 -4.48 -1.05 40.28
CA TRP A 80 -4.00 -2.31 39.71
C TRP A 80 -5.13 -3.31 39.41
N LEU A 81 -6.25 -3.24 40.14
CA LEU A 81 -7.39 -4.15 39.96
C LEU A 81 -8.43 -3.65 38.96
N SER A 82 -8.67 -2.33 38.90
CA SER A 82 -9.86 -1.81 38.22
C SER A 82 -9.55 -0.59 37.36
N ARG A 83 -8.86 0.44 37.88
CA ARG A 83 -8.66 1.71 37.15
C ARG A 83 -7.87 1.55 35.88
N GLN A 84 -6.75 0.82 35.88
CA GLN A 84 -5.98 0.59 34.64
C GLN A 84 -6.82 -0.07 33.53
N THR A 85 -7.73 -0.99 33.90
CA THR A 85 -8.63 -1.64 32.96
C THR A 85 -9.75 -0.71 32.51
N GLN A 86 -10.35 0.07 33.42
CA GLN A 86 -11.46 0.96 33.12
C GLN A 86 -11.02 2.18 32.30
N ASP A 87 -9.92 2.81 32.69
CA ASP A 87 -9.44 4.06 32.10
C ASP A 87 -8.69 3.83 30.78
N TRP A 88 -7.96 2.72 30.69
CA TRP A 88 -7.00 2.48 29.59
C TRP A 88 -7.15 1.13 28.89
N GLY A 89 -8.07 0.26 29.34
CA GLY A 89 -8.24 -1.08 28.77
C GLY A 89 -7.07 -2.03 29.05
N TYR A 90 -6.18 -1.69 29.99
CA TYR A 90 -5.05 -2.56 30.31
C TYR A 90 -5.48 -3.77 31.14
N PRO A 91 -4.74 -4.89 31.04
CA PRO A 91 -4.98 -6.04 31.90
C PRO A 91 -4.80 -5.68 33.38
N ASP A 92 -5.60 -6.32 34.24
CA ASP A 92 -5.41 -6.22 35.69
C ASP A 92 -4.06 -6.81 36.13
N ILE A 93 -3.71 -6.60 37.40
CA ILE A 93 -2.45 -7.10 37.96
C ILE A 93 -2.26 -8.61 37.83
N TYR A 94 -3.32 -9.42 37.91
CA TYR A 94 -3.21 -10.87 37.79
C TYR A 94 -2.86 -11.29 36.37
N GLN A 95 -3.47 -10.65 35.38
CA GLN A 95 -3.17 -10.89 33.97
C GLN A 95 -1.79 -10.36 33.61
N ARG A 96 -1.43 -9.14 34.05
CA ARG A 96 -0.11 -8.53 33.85
C ARG A 96 1.02 -9.38 34.40
N THR A 97 0.85 -9.92 35.61
CA THR A 97 1.80 -10.86 36.25
C THR A 97 2.22 -12.00 35.31
N ARG A 98 1.29 -12.51 34.47
CA ARG A 98 1.56 -13.56 33.49
C ARG A 98 2.08 -13.01 32.16
N LEU A 99 1.50 -11.93 31.65
CA LEU A 99 1.79 -11.38 30.31
C LEU A 99 3.14 -10.68 30.25
N ASP A 100 3.53 -9.99 31.32
CA ASP A 100 4.74 -9.18 31.35
C ASP A 100 6.01 -10.03 31.46
N LEU A 101 5.93 -11.23 32.05
CA LEU A 101 7.04 -12.19 32.16
C LEU A 101 7.71 -12.55 30.82
N PRO A 102 6.98 -13.10 29.83
CA PRO A 102 7.57 -13.47 28.54
C PRO A 102 7.79 -12.28 27.60
N GLU A 103 7.24 -11.10 27.91
CA GLU A 103 7.31 -9.91 27.06
C GLU A 103 8.32 -8.90 27.62
N ARG A 104 7.85 -7.86 28.33
CA ARG A 104 8.68 -6.75 28.81
C ARG A 104 9.79 -7.19 29.76
N ASN A 105 9.51 -8.10 30.70
CA ASN A 105 10.49 -8.54 31.68
C ASN A 105 11.66 -9.27 31.01
N LEU A 106 11.36 -10.09 29.99
CA LEU A 106 12.39 -10.82 29.26
C LEU A 106 13.23 -9.87 28.40
N HIS A 107 12.61 -8.88 27.77
CA HIS A 107 13.30 -7.81 27.04
C HIS A 107 14.26 -7.03 27.95
N TRP A 108 13.79 -6.63 29.13
CA TRP A 108 14.60 -5.93 30.13
C TRP A 108 15.74 -6.80 30.66
N LEU A 109 15.46 -8.07 31.00
CA LEU A 109 16.48 -8.99 31.48
C LEU A 109 17.58 -9.21 30.43
N ARG A 110 17.20 -9.39 29.16
CA ARG A 110 18.14 -9.54 28.03
C ARG A 110 19.11 -8.36 27.97
N THR A 111 18.64 -7.14 28.22
CA THR A 111 19.50 -5.95 28.22
C THR A 111 20.32 -5.83 29.49
N LEU A 112 19.76 -6.14 30.67
CA LEU A 112 20.51 -6.17 31.93
C LEU A 112 21.69 -7.16 31.88
N LEU A 113 21.47 -8.37 31.35
CA LEU A 113 22.49 -9.42 31.21
C LEU A 113 23.68 -9.00 30.34
N LYS A 114 23.47 -8.06 29.39
CA LYS A 114 24.58 -7.49 28.62
C LYS A 114 25.57 -6.73 29.49
N TYR A 115 25.19 -6.23 30.66
CA TYR A 115 26.07 -5.39 31.46
C TYR A 115 26.37 -5.97 32.84
N LYS A 116 25.44 -6.72 33.44
CA LYS A 116 25.60 -7.35 34.74
C LYS A 116 25.19 -8.81 34.69
N LEU A 117 25.97 -9.66 35.34
CA LEU A 117 25.76 -11.10 35.35
C LEU A 117 25.11 -11.55 36.66
N PRO A 118 24.49 -12.75 36.68
CA PRO A 118 24.06 -13.44 37.90
C PRO A 118 25.07 -13.33 39.05
N GLY A 119 24.57 -13.17 40.27
CA GLY A 119 25.34 -12.80 41.46
C GLY A 119 25.45 -11.29 41.71
N SER A 120 25.15 -10.44 40.71
CA SER A 120 25.06 -8.99 40.88
C SER A 120 23.86 -8.60 41.74
N ARG A 121 24.02 -7.55 42.56
CA ARG A 121 22.95 -6.98 43.39
C ARG A 121 22.17 -5.93 42.63
N VAL A 122 20.85 -6.13 42.48
CA VAL A 122 19.99 -5.30 41.64
C VAL A 122 18.78 -4.82 42.41
N LEU A 123 18.48 -3.51 42.31
CA LEU A 123 17.25 -2.91 42.82
C LEU A 123 16.35 -2.49 41.66
N GLU A 124 15.10 -2.95 41.66
CA GLU A 124 14.05 -2.42 40.79
C GLU A 124 13.22 -1.39 41.57
N LEU A 125 13.14 -0.16 41.06
CA LEU A 125 12.21 0.85 41.56
C LEU A 125 10.89 0.72 40.78
N GLY A 126 9.76 0.78 41.50
CA GLY A 126 8.43 0.65 40.89
C GLY A 126 8.15 -0.76 40.40
N SER A 127 8.41 -1.76 41.26
CA SER A 127 8.38 -3.17 40.86
C SER A 127 6.99 -3.73 40.56
N ALA A 128 5.91 -2.98 40.85
CA ALA A 128 4.55 -3.40 40.59
C ALA A 128 4.28 -4.82 41.13
N HIS A 129 3.74 -5.72 40.31
CA HIS A 129 3.51 -7.12 40.68
C HIS A 129 4.77 -7.96 40.97
N GLY A 130 5.98 -7.42 40.78
CA GLY A 130 7.24 -8.04 41.18
C GLY A 130 7.76 -9.14 40.24
N SER A 131 7.12 -9.35 39.10
CA SER A 131 7.52 -10.42 38.18
C SER A 131 8.91 -10.24 37.57
N PHE A 132 9.39 -8.99 37.41
CA PHE A 132 10.74 -8.75 36.93
C PHE A 132 11.78 -9.09 38.02
N VAL A 133 11.55 -8.68 39.27
CA VAL A 133 12.33 -9.17 40.43
C VAL A 133 12.39 -10.70 40.46
N ALA A 134 11.26 -11.38 40.27
CA ALA A 134 11.21 -12.84 40.22
C ALA A 134 12.09 -13.40 39.09
N LEU A 135 11.96 -12.85 37.88
CA LEU A 135 12.74 -13.27 36.72
C LEU A 135 14.25 -13.03 36.92
N MET A 136 14.65 -11.89 37.49
CA MET A 136 16.05 -11.61 37.86
C MET A 136 16.57 -12.65 38.86
N ARG A 137 15.79 -12.99 39.88
CA ARG A 137 16.20 -13.99 40.88
C ARG A 137 16.28 -15.39 40.29
N TRP A 138 15.36 -15.78 39.41
CA TRP A 138 15.47 -17.03 38.66
C TRP A 138 16.71 -17.08 37.77
N ALA A 139 17.12 -15.95 37.20
CA ALA A 139 18.37 -15.81 36.47
C ALA A 139 19.61 -15.87 37.38
N GLY A 140 19.45 -15.71 38.69
CA GLY A 140 20.52 -15.81 39.69
C GLY A 140 21.06 -14.46 40.19
N PHE A 141 20.37 -13.35 39.92
CA PHE A 141 20.70 -12.06 40.53
C PHE A 141 20.25 -11.99 42.00
N ASP A 142 20.94 -11.18 42.80
CA ASP A 142 20.43 -10.72 44.10
C ASP A 142 19.49 -9.53 43.87
N GLY A 143 18.31 -9.84 43.33
CA GLY A 143 17.26 -8.86 43.00
C GLY A 143 16.37 -8.53 44.20
N THR A 144 16.07 -7.25 44.38
CA THR A 144 15.08 -6.72 45.33
C THR A 144 14.18 -5.71 44.61
N GLY A 145 12.88 -5.74 44.88
CA GLY A 145 11.93 -4.74 44.39
C GLY A 145 11.62 -3.64 45.41
N LEU A 146 11.14 -2.51 44.92
CA LEU A 146 10.63 -1.40 45.72
C LEU A 146 9.30 -0.94 45.14
N GLU A 147 8.27 -0.83 45.98
CA GLU A 147 6.92 -0.45 45.58
C GLU A 147 6.25 0.43 46.65
N LEU A 148 5.36 1.33 46.23
CA LEU A 148 4.68 2.29 47.11
C LEU A 148 3.45 1.69 47.81
N SER A 149 2.72 0.80 47.13
CA SER A 149 1.50 0.19 47.70
C SER A 149 1.81 -0.99 48.63
N PRO A 150 1.36 -0.95 49.90
CA PRO A 150 1.46 -2.09 50.82
C PRO A 150 0.77 -3.35 50.28
N TRP A 151 -0.42 -3.20 49.68
CA TRP A 151 -1.13 -4.34 49.09
C TRP A 151 -0.38 -4.96 47.91
N VAL A 152 0.23 -4.14 47.03
CA VAL A 152 0.99 -4.65 45.89
C VAL A 152 2.29 -5.34 46.35
N VAL A 153 2.96 -4.79 47.37
CA VAL A 153 4.11 -5.44 48.01
C VAL A 153 3.74 -6.83 48.54
N ASP A 154 2.63 -6.93 49.28
CA ASP A 154 2.11 -8.20 49.82
C ASP A 154 1.74 -9.17 48.69
N PHE A 155 1.10 -8.68 47.63
CA PHE A 155 0.76 -9.47 46.44
C PHE A 155 2.02 -10.04 45.77
N ALA A 156 3.04 -9.23 45.51
CA ALA A 156 4.29 -9.63 44.87
C ALA A 156 5.04 -10.69 45.71
N GLN A 157 5.14 -10.47 47.02
CA GLN A 157 5.76 -11.40 47.97
C GLN A 157 5.04 -12.76 47.98
N LYS A 158 3.71 -12.76 48.05
CA LYS A 158 2.91 -14.02 48.05
C LYS A 158 2.91 -14.75 46.72
N THR A 159 3.00 -14.00 45.61
CA THR A 159 2.93 -14.58 44.26
C THR A 159 4.25 -15.20 43.83
N PHE A 160 5.38 -14.58 44.16
CA PHE A 160 6.70 -14.97 43.64
C PHE A 160 7.73 -15.36 44.70
N ASP A 161 7.45 -15.18 45.99
CA ASP A 161 8.41 -15.40 47.08
C ASP A 161 9.71 -14.60 46.90
N ILE A 162 9.56 -13.28 46.81
CA ILE A 162 10.62 -12.33 46.46
C ILE A 162 10.76 -11.21 47.49
N PRO A 163 11.98 -10.66 47.68
CA PRO A 163 12.19 -9.52 48.55
C PRO A 163 11.64 -8.24 47.92
N MET A 164 10.83 -7.53 48.70
CA MET A 164 10.20 -6.26 48.33
C MET A 164 10.35 -5.27 49.48
N LEU A 165 10.71 -4.04 49.15
CA LEU A 165 10.74 -2.89 50.05
C LEU A 165 9.48 -2.05 49.83
N LEU A 166 8.95 -1.48 50.91
CA LEU A 166 7.77 -0.63 50.88
C LEU A 166 8.16 0.85 51.01
N GLY A 167 7.62 1.68 50.11
CA GLY A 167 7.72 3.13 50.16
C GLY A 167 8.72 3.69 49.16
N ARG A 168 9.13 4.94 49.38
CA ARG A 168 10.06 5.63 48.48
C ARG A 168 11.48 5.16 48.68
N VAL A 169 12.32 5.32 47.66
CA VAL A 169 13.73 4.93 47.72
C VAL A 169 14.49 5.78 48.74
N GLU A 170 14.14 7.07 48.86
CA GLU A 170 14.84 8.00 49.75
C GLU A 170 14.58 7.72 51.24
N ASP A 171 13.50 7.01 51.55
CA ASP A 171 13.12 6.63 52.91
C ASP A 171 13.78 5.30 53.34
N GLN A 172 14.41 4.57 52.40
CA GLN A 172 15.01 3.29 52.69
C GLN A 172 16.42 3.45 53.29
N GLN A 173 16.75 2.59 54.26
CA GLN A 173 18.09 2.53 54.85
C GLN A 173 19.03 1.67 53.99
N LEU A 174 19.25 2.11 52.74
CA LEU A 174 20.11 1.41 51.78
C LEU A 174 21.57 1.90 51.90
N GLN A 175 22.50 0.95 51.83
CA GLN A 175 23.92 1.25 51.88
C GLN A 175 24.36 1.97 50.60
N PRO A 176 25.04 3.13 50.68
CA PRO A 176 25.67 3.76 49.52
C PRO A 176 26.63 2.80 48.81
N GLN A 177 26.79 2.97 47.50
CA GLN A 177 27.71 2.18 46.67
C GLN A 177 27.59 0.65 46.84
N SER A 178 26.36 0.15 46.99
CA SER A 178 26.11 -1.27 47.28
C SER A 178 25.43 -2.04 46.16
N PHE A 179 24.85 -1.35 45.17
CA PHE A 179 24.16 -1.98 44.03
C PHE A 179 25.03 -1.99 42.77
N ASP A 180 25.03 -3.12 42.08
CA ASP A 180 25.66 -3.29 40.76
C ASP A 180 24.76 -2.74 39.65
N ALA A 181 23.43 -2.81 39.84
CA ALA A 181 22.47 -2.15 38.97
C ALA A 181 21.27 -1.62 39.75
N ILE A 182 20.74 -0.50 39.28
CA ILE A 182 19.40 -0.04 39.64
C ILE A 182 18.61 0.10 38.35
N VAL A 183 17.37 -0.38 38.34
CA VAL A 183 16.51 -0.38 37.16
C VAL A 183 15.22 0.38 37.43
N LEU A 184 14.76 1.14 36.43
CA LEU A 184 13.50 1.89 36.46
C LEU A 184 12.81 1.69 35.12
N TYR A 185 11.78 0.86 35.06
CA TYR A 185 11.04 0.63 33.83
C TYR A 185 9.63 1.19 33.97
N ASP A 186 9.30 2.17 33.14
CA ASP A 186 8.01 2.87 33.15
C ASP A 186 7.76 3.58 34.51
N VAL A 187 8.79 4.26 35.03
CA VAL A 187 8.78 4.93 36.35
C VAL A 187 9.26 6.37 36.29
N LEU A 188 10.26 6.69 35.46
CA LEU A 188 10.92 8.01 35.46
C LEU A 188 9.94 9.16 35.23
N GLU A 189 8.96 8.95 34.36
CA GLU A 189 7.89 9.88 34.00
C GLU A 189 6.89 10.12 35.14
N HIS A 190 6.79 9.20 36.10
CA HIS A 190 5.90 9.27 37.25
C HIS A 190 6.52 9.98 38.46
N LEU A 191 7.83 10.23 38.45
CA LEU A 191 8.54 10.81 39.60
C LEU A 191 8.21 12.30 39.77
N PRO A 192 7.75 12.75 40.96
CA PRO A 192 7.48 14.17 41.22
C PRO A 192 8.74 15.04 41.17
N ASP A 193 9.85 14.53 41.72
CA ASP A 193 11.19 15.11 41.62
C ASP A 193 12.17 14.08 41.05
N PRO A 194 12.22 13.92 39.71
CA PRO A 194 13.09 12.93 39.09
C PRO A 194 14.57 13.21 39.37
N VAL A 195 14.95 14.48 39.55
CA VAL A 195 16.34 14.86 39.81
C VAL A 195 16.79 14.33 41.17
N ALA A 196 16.00 14.56 42.24
CA ALA A 196 16.33 14.09 43.58
C ALA A 196 16.37 12.55 43.65
N THR A 197 15.36 11.88 43.11
CA THR A 197 15.27 10.42 43.13
C THR A 197 16.41 9.74 42.37
N ILE A 198 16.71 10.21 41.15
CA ILE A 198 17.79 9.62 40.36
C ILE A 198 19.16 9.94 40.98
N GLN A 199 19.35 11.14 41.54
CA GLN A 199 20.56 11.48 42.29
C GLN A 199 20.76 10.56 43.51
N HIS A 200 19.68 10.20 44.22
CA HIS A 200 19.73 9.25 45.33
C HIS A 200 20.10 7.85 44.83
N CYS A 201 19.44 7.34 43.78
CA CYS A 201 19.78 6.05 43.15
C CYS A 201 21.26 5.98 42.76
N ILE A 202 21.77 7.04 42.14
CA ILE A 202 23.17 7.20 41.76
C ILE A 202 24.13 7.08 42.96
N SER A 203 23.72 7.53 44.15
CA SER A 203 24.54 7.41 45.38
C SER A 203 24.62 5.96 45.89
N LEU A 204 23.59 5.16 45.60
CA LEU A 204 23.50 3.75 45.97
C LEU A 204 24.27 2.83 45.00
N LEU A 205 24.57 3.29 43.78
CA LEU A 205 25.35 2.55 42.80
C LEU A 205 26.83 2.47 43.16
N LYS A 206 27.40 1.26 43.03
CA LYS A 206 28.85 1.02 43.03
C LYS A 206 29.55 1.88 41.97
N PRO A 207 30.88 2.09 42.07
CA PRO A 207 31.62 2.85 41.07
C PRO A 207 31.48 2.34 39.63
N ASP A 208 31.35 1.03 39.45
CA ASP A 208 31.11 0.33 38.16
C ASP A 208 29.62 -0.03 37.97
N GLY A 209 28.75 0.45 38.87
CA GLY A 209 27.32 0.18 38.84
C GLY A 209 26.62 0.95 37.71
N ILE A 210 25.50 0.41 37.25
CA ILE A 210 24.73 0.97 36.13
C ILE A 210 23.31 1.34 36.55
N LEU A 211 22.74 2.32 35.87
CA LEU A 211 21.32 2.61 35.90
C LEU A 211 20.71 2.21 34.55
N THR A 212 19.66 1.41 34.54
CA THR A 212 18.94 1.08 33.30
C THR A 212 17.52 1.63 33.37
N VAL A 213 17.10 2.37 32.34
CA VAL A 213 15.81 3.06 32.36
C VAL A 213 15.07 2.87 31.05
N GLN A 214 13.80 2.47 31.12
CA GLN A 214 12.85 2.56 30.01
C GLN A 214 11.74 3.53 30.39
N THR A 215 11.36 4.42 29.47
CA THR A 215 10.35 5.47 29.69
C THR A 215 9.83 5.98 28.34
N PRO A 216 8.64 6.58 28.27
CA PRO A 216 8.13 7.20 27.05
C PRO A 216 9.10 8.21 26.42
N ASN A 217 9.23 8.15 25.09
CA ASN A 217 10.08 9.02 24.30
C ASN A 217 9.26 9.98 23.44
N TYR A 218 9.00 11.16 23.98
CA TYR A 218 8.44 12.25 23.20
C TYR A 218 9.47 12.72 22.16
N LEU A 219 9.17 12.65 20.85
CA LEU A 219 10.16 12.99 19.83
C LEU A 219 10.43 14.51 19.71
N GLY A 220 9.47 15.35 20.12
CA GLY A 220 9.64 16.81 20.12
C GLY A 220 9.60 17.48 18.75
N ASP A 221 9.25 16.75 17.69
CA ASP A 221 9.22 17.21 16.30
C ASP A 221 7.80 17.50 15.76
N LYS A 222 6.77 17.15 16.53
CA LYS A 222 5.35 17.34 16.16
C LYS A 222 4.61 18.18 17.19
N THR A 223 3.70 19.02 16.70
CA THR A 223 2.70 19.68 17.53
C THR A 223 1.61 18.70 17.95
N TYR A 224 0.89 19.02 19.02
CA TYR A 224 -0.26 18.22 19.47
C TYR A 224 -1.32 18.04 18.36
N ALA A 225 -1.62 19.08 17.59
CA ALA A 225 -2.58 19.01 16.49
C ALA A 225 -2.13 18.03 15.38
N GLU A 226 -0.85 18.02 15.03
CA GLU A 226 -0.29 17.08 14.06
C GLU A 226 -0.32 15.64 14.57
N MET A 227 -0.06 15.43 15.86
CA MET A 227 -0.17 14.10 16.47
C MET A 227 -1.60 13.57 16.41
N VAL A 228 -2.59 14.41 16.75
CA VAL A 228 -4.02 14.06 16.66
C VAL A 228 -4.42 13.77 15.21
N ALA A 229 -4.02 14.62 14.26
CA ALA A 229 -4.34 14.45 12.84
C ALA A 229 -3.79 13.14 12.26
N ASN A 230 -2.63 12.67 12.76
CA ASN A 230 -1.96 11.46 12.30
C ASN A 230 -2.26 10.22 13.16
N ASN A 231 -3.12 10.33 14.18
CA ASN A 231 -3.38 9.27 15.16
C ASN A 231 -2.07 8.69 15.74
N ASP A 232 -1.18 9.59 16.17
CA ASP A 232 0.14 9.22 16.69
C ASP A 232 -0.01 8.41 17.99
N ARG A 233 0.67 7.26 18.06
CA ARG A 233 0.59 6.33 19.19
C ARG A 233 1.09 6.96 20.49
N PHE A 234 1.97 7.96 20.42
CA PHE A 234 2.44 8.67 21.62
C PHE A 234 1.33 9.44 22.35
N LEU A 235 0.18 9.71 21.70
CA LEU A 235 -0.99 10.28 22.38
C LEU A 235 -1.48 9.41 23.54
N GLU A 236 -1.27 8.09 23.48
CA GLU A 236 -1.58 7.15 24.58
C GLU A 236 -0.74 7.42 25.84
N GLN A 237 0.39 8.11 25.71
CA GLN A 237 1.28 8.46 26.81
C GLN A 237 0.97 9.84 27.44
N LEU A 238 -0.03 10.57 26.92
CA LEU A 238 -0.46 11.85 27.51
C LEU A 238 -1.44 11.62 28.67
N LYS A 239 -0.96 11.00 29.74
CA LYS A 239 -1.74 10.64 30.95
C LYS A 239 -1.42 11.61 32.07
N ALA A 240 -1.97 12.83 31.98
CA ALA A 240 -1.51 13.98 32.76
C ALA A 240 -1.49 13.78 34.28
N ILE A 241 -2.34 12.92 34.85
CA ILE A 241 -2.35 12.64 36.29
C ILE A 241 -1.08 11.87 36.70
N GLU A 242 -0.69 10.86 35.92
CA GLU A 242 0.39 9.93 36.28
C GLU A 242 1.73 10.22 35.57
N HIS A 243 1.72 10.63 34.31
CA HIS A 243 2.93 10.97 33.55
C HIS A 243 3.25 12.46 33.71
N LEU A 244 4.07 12.77 34.71
CA LEU A 244 4.43 14.13 35.13
C LEU A 244 5.43 14.79 34.19
N TYR A 245 6.41 14.03 33.71
CA TYR A 245 7.45 14.50 32.80
C TYR A 245 7.64 13.51 31.64
N LEU A 246 7.35 13.95 30.41
CA LEU A 246 7.59 13.16 29.20
C LEU A 246 8.84 13.69 28.49
N PHE A 247 9.87 12.85 28.49
CA PHE A 247 11.20 13.23 28.06
C PHE A 247 11.41 12.93 26.56
N ASN A 248 12.33 13.69 25.97
CA ASN A 248 12.93 13.35 24.68
C ASN A 248 14.40 12.93 24.92
N LYS A 249 15.05 12.31 23.92
CA LYS A 249 16.45 11.85 24.06
C LYS A 249 17.43 12.97 24.44
N ARG A 250 17.25 14.18 23.90
CA ARG A 250 18.08 15.36 24.25
C ARG A 250 17.86 15.76 25.71
N ALA A 251 16.62 15.72 26.20
CA ALA A 251 16.29 16.00 27.59
C ALA A 251 16.99 15.01 28.53
N ILE A 252 17.00 13.70 28.19
CA ILE A 252 17.72 12.68 28.97
C ILE A 252 19.23 12.90 28.96
N GLN A 253 19.82 13.25 27.81
CA GLN A 253 21.24 13.62 27.74
C GLN A 253 21.57 14.78 28.70
N MET A 254 20.81 15.87 28.61
CA MET A 254 20.96 17.02 29.51
C MET A 254 20.71 16.66 30.98
N PHE A 255 19.79 15.72 31.24
CA PHE A 255 19.44 15.26 32.58
C PHE A 255 20.64 14.59 33.25
N PHE A 256 21.24 13.59 32.59
CA PHE A 256 22.37 12.87 33.15
C PHE A 256 23.67 13.68 33.13
N GLU A 257 23.88 14.55 32.14
CA GLU A 257 24.99 15.51 32.16
C GLU A 257 24.96 16.38 33.42
N ARG A 258 23.78 16.87 33.81
CA ARG A 258 23.61 17.67 35.04
C ARG A 258 23.93 16.89 36.31
N LEU A 259 23.67 15.58 36.32
CA LEU A 259 23.97 14.70 37.46
C LEU A 259 25.43 14.18 37.46
N GLY A 260 26.26 14.62 36.50
CA GLY A 260 27.66 14.20 36.38
C GLY A 260 27.85 12.81 35.75
N PHE A 261 26.85 12.33 35.00
CA PHE A 261 26.91 11.07 34.26
C PHE A 261 26.96 11.35 32.76
N HIS A 262 28.13 11.10 32.17
CA HIS A 262 28.37 11.41 30.75
C HIS A 262 28.32 10.17 29.85
N ILE A 263 28.22 8.98 30.43
CA ILE A 263 28.18 7.72 29.69
C ILE A 263 26.73 7.24 29.67
N LEU A 264 26.08 7.49 28.54
CA LEU A 264 24.68 7.19 28.26
C LEU A 264 24.58 6.49 26.90
N TYR A 265 24.01 5.30 26.88
CA TYR A 265 23.76 4.55 25.65
C TYR A 265 22.28 4.24 25.49
N PHE A 266 21.69 4.70 24.39
CA PHE A 266 20.35 4.28 24.00
C PHE A 266 20.37 2.86 23.43
N LYS A 267 19.35 2.08 23.77
CA LYS A 267 19.10 0.71 23.32
C LYS A 267 17.71 0.66 22.66
N PRO A 268 17.44 -0.36 21.82
CA PRO A 268 16.10 -0.58 21.31
C PRO A 268 15.15 -0.79 22.50
N ALA A 269 14.09 0.01 22.56
CA ALA A 269 13.00 -0.20 23.50
C ALA A 269 12.06 -1.29 22.97
N LEU A 270 11.25 -1.87 23.86
CA LEU A 270 10.23 -2.83 23.46
C LEU A 270 9.12 -2.17 22.62
N PHE A 271 8.63 -1.02 23.08
CA PHE A 271 7.60 -0.26 22.40
C PHE A 271 8.22 0.90 21.61
N ASP A 272 7.64 1.18 20.45
CA ASP A 272 8.13 2.20 19.51
C ASP A 272 7.99 3.65 20.03
N TYR A 273 7.06 3.87 20.96
CA TYR A 273 6.87 5.14 21.65
C TYR A 273 7.81 5.32 22.85
N ASP A 274 8.63 4.33 23.21
CA ASP A 274 9.55 4.38 24.34
C ASP A 274 10.99 4.67 23.92
N MET A 275 11.80 5.06 24.90
CA MET A 275 13.25 4.96 24.83
C MET A 275 13.75 4.07 25.98
N TYR A 276 14.77 3.28 25.67
CA TYR A 276 15.50 2.50 26.65
C TYR A 276 16.96 3.00 26.62
N PHE A 277 17.53 3.30 27.78
CA PHE A 277 18.92 3.67 27.90
C PHE A 277 19.60 3.09 29.15
N VAL A 278 20.93 3.00 29.06
CA VAL A 278 21.81 2.57 30.16
C VAL A 278 22.80 3.70 30.45
N VAL A 279 22.95 3.99 31.74
CA VAL A 279 23.80 5.06 32.27
C VAL A 279 24.84 4.48 33.21
N SER A 280 26.07 5.00 33.14
CA SER A 280 27.18 4.57 33.98
C SER A 280 28.16 5.71 34.25
N ARG A 281 28.98 5.57 35.30
CA ARG A 281 30.14 6.46 35.53
C ARG A 281 31.36 6.02 34.72
N GLN A 282 31.42 4.75 34.34
CA GLN A 282 32.55 4.14 33.65
C GLN A 282 32.12 3.56 32.30
N PRO A 283 33.03 3.48 31.31
CA PRO A 283 32.71 2.89 30.01
C PRO A 283 32.10 1.49 30.16
N LEU A 284 31.00 1.25 29.45
CA LEU A 284 30.32 -0.04 29.49
C LEU A 284 31.01 -1.05 28.57
N VAL A 285 31.15 -2.27 29.06
CA VAL A 285 31.55 -3.43 28.27
C VAL A 285 30.39 -4.41 28.26
N GLU A 286 29.96 -4.82 27.06
CA GLU A 286 28.90 -5.80 26.93
C GLU A 286 29.44 -7.22 27.11
N ASN A 287 28.76 -8.02 27.93
CA ASN A 287 29.02 -9.45 28.08
C ASN A 287 28.68 -10.17 26.76
N THR A 288 29.51 -11.16 26.40
CA THR A 288 29.23 -12.00 25.24
C THR A 288 28.09 -12.98 25.55
N VAL A 289 27.45 -13.50 24.49
CA VAL A 289 26.37 -14.48 24.61
C VAL A 289 26.86 -15.74 25.35
N GLU A 290 28.10 -16.18 25.09
CA GLU A 290 28.71 -17.33 25.74
C GLU A 290 28.91 -17.08 27.24
N HIS A 291 29.33 -15.86 27.62
CA HIS A 291 29.52 -15.51 29.03
C HIS A 291 28.18 -15.47 29.79
N ILE A 292 27.17 -14.86 29.18
CA ILE A 292 25.80 -14.83 29.72
C ILE A 292 25.27 -16.26 29.89
N SER A 293 25.38 -17.08 28.85
CA SER A 293 24.87 -18.46 28.87
C SER A 293 25.60 -19.33 29.89
N SER A 294 26.92 -19.21 29.99
CA SER A 294 27.72 -19.89 31.01
C SER A 294 27.30 -19.48 32.42
N SER A 295 27.05 -18.19 32.66
CA SER A 295 26.61 -17.67 33.96
C SER A 295 25.21 -18.16 34.34
N LEU A 296 24.25 -18.11 33.41
CA LEU A 296 22.89 -18.63 33.61
C LEU A 296 22.88 -20.14 33.84
N ALA A 297 23.81 -20.88 33.23
CA ALA A 297 23.90 -22.33 33.37
C ALA A 297 24.38 -22.81 34.76
N THR A 298 24.83 -21.89 35.63
CA THR A 298 25.33 -22.23 36.98
C THR A 298 24.24 -22.73 37.93
N ILE A 299 22.97 -22.38 37.70
CA ILE A 299 21.84 -22.78 38.54
C ILE A 299 20.68 -23.34 37.70
N PRO A 300 19.84 -24.25 38.24
CA PRO A 300 18.73 -24.84 37.48
C PRO A 300 17.73 -23.83 36.91
N SER A 301 17.32 -22.83 37.71
CA SER A 301 16.40 -21.79 37.27
C SER A 301 16.99 -20.91 36.17
N GLY A 302 18.30 -20.64 36.22
CA GLY A 302 19.00 -19.87 35.20
C GLY A 302 19.02 -20.58 33.84
N ARG A 303 19.08 -21.92 33.82
CA ARG A 303 18.91 -22.71 32.58
C ARG A 303 17.49 -22.58 32.00
N MET A 304 16.47 -22.50 32.84
CA MET A 304 15.10 -22.23 32.39
C MET A 304 14.98 -20.83 31.80
N VAL A 305 15.60 -19.84 32.44
CA VAL A 305 15.67 -18.47 31.91
C VAL A 305 16.41 -18.42 30.56
N GLN A 306 17.53 -19.14 30.42
CA GLN A 306 18.22 -19.26 29.13
C GLN A 306 17.29 -19.84 28.06
N ALA A 307 16.54 -20.91 28.37
CA ALA A 307 15.58 -21.48 27.43
C ALA A 307 14.46 -20.49 27.03
N LEU A 308 14.01 -19.63 27.96
CA LEU A 308 13.06 -18.55 27.65
C LEU A 308 13.67 -17.52 26.71
N LEU A 309 14.92 -17.10 26.96
CA LEU A 309 15.64 -16.18 26.09
C LEU A 309 15.82 -16.77 24.68
N ASP A 310 16.22 -18.04 24.58
CA ASP A 310 16.38 -18.76 23.31
C ASP A 310 15.06 -18.83 22.54
N LYS A 311 13.95 -19.07 23.24
CA LYS A 311 12.61 -19.10 22.62
C LYS A 311 12.15 -17.73 22.16
N ALA A 312 12.44 -16.68 22.91
CA ALA A 312 12.15 -15.32 22.47
C ALA A 312 13.00 -14.94 21.24
N ASP A 313 14.26 -15.35 21.17
CA ASP A 313 15.10 -15.14 19.99
C ASP A 313 14.55 -15.89 18.75
N GLU A 314 14.03 -17.11 18.95
CA GLU A 314 13.37 -17.88 17.89
C GLU A 314 12.09 -17.18 17.39
N VAL A 315 11.27 -16.64 18.29
CA VAL A 315 10.07 -15.85 17.94
C VAL A 315 10.47 -14.59 17.16
N ASP A 316 11.48 -13.85 17.62
CA ASP A 316 12.01 -12.65 16.94
C ASP A 316 12.49 -12.98 15.52
N GLN A 317 13.16 -14.13 15.33
CA GLN A 317 13.59 -14.60 14.02
C GLN A 317 12.42 -14.99 13.11
N PHE A 318 11.41 -15.68 13.65
CA PHE A 318 10.21 -16.03 12.89
C PHE A 318 9.43 -14.80 12.46
N GLN A 319 9.26 -13.82 13.35
CA GLN A 319 8.56 -12.57 13.04
C GLN A 319 9.26 -11.79 11.92
N LYS A 320 10.60 -11.73 11.93
CA LYS A 320 11.38 -11.11 10.84
C LYS A 320 11.18 -11.83 9.51
N LYS A 321 11.23 -13.17 9.51
CA LYS A 321 10.98 -13.97 8.29
C LYS A 321 9.55 -13.79 7.78
N TRP A 322 8.58 -13.75 8.68
CA TRP A 322 7.18 -13.55 8.35
C TRP A 322 6.95 -12.17 7.72
N LEU A 323 7.55 -11.11 8.27
CA LEU A 323 7.44 -9.77 7.70
C LEU A 323 7.99 -9.69 6.27
N VAL A 324 9.17 -10.28 6.03
CA VAL A 324 9.76 -10.37 4.68
C VAL A 324 8.86 -11.15 3.72
N ALA A 325 8.24 -12.24 4.19
CA ALA A 325 7.31 -13.03 3.37
C ALA A 325 6.01 -12.26 3.05
N GLU A 326 5.49 -11.48 4.01
CA GLU A 326 4.29 -10.67 3.80
C GLU A 326 4.56 -9.49 2.85
N ASP A 327 5.75 -8.87 2.91
CA ASP A 327 6.17 -7.85 1.96
C ASP A 327 6.30 -8.41 0.53
N ASP A 328 6.89 -9.60 0.36
CA ASP A 328 6.96 -10.29 -0.94
C ASP A 328 5.56 -10.66 -1.45
N ARG A 329 4.69 -11.18 -0.56
CA ARG A 329 3.29 -11.47 -0.90
C ARG A 329 2.57 -10.21 -1.39
N ALA A 330 2.69 -9.11 -0.66
CA ALA A 330 2.05 -7.84 -1.02
C ALA A 330 2.59 -7.29 -2.35
N ALA A 331 3.90 -7.42 -2.62
CA ALA A 331 4.49 -7.05 -3.89
C ALA A 331 3.96 -7.89 -5.07
N ARG A 332 3.86 -9.22 -4.89
CA ARG A 332 3.28 -10.12 -5.90
C ARG A 332 1.81 -9.82 -6.16
N LEU A 333 1.04 -9.52 -5.12
CA LEU A 333 -0.37 -9.17 -5.26
C LEU A 333 -0.55 -7.93 -6.15
N ARG A 334 0.25 -6.88 -5.94
CA ARG A 334 0.22 -5.68 -6.80
C ARG A 334 0.52 -6.00 -8.27
N VAL A 335 1.47 -6.90 -8.55
CA VAL A 335 1.76 -7.34 -9.93
C VAL A 335 0.59 -8.10 -10.53
N ILE A 336 -0.04 -8.99 -9.75
CA ILE A 336 -1.21 -9.75 -10.22
C ILE A 336 -2.38 -8.81 -10.52
N GLU A 337 -2.65 -7.84 -9.66
CA GLU A 337 -3.69 -6.81 -9.87
C GLU A 337 -3.42 -6.03 -11.16
N GLN A 338 -2.19 -5.56 -11.36
CA GLN A 338 -1.79 -4.85 -12.58
C GLN A 338 -1.94 -5.71 -13.85
N LEU A 339 -1.55 -6.98 -13.79
CA LEU A 339 -1.71 -7.91 -14.92
C LEU A 339 -3.19 -8.21 -15.21
N SER A 340 -4.02 -8.31 -14.17
CA SER A 340 -5.46 -8.50 -14.29
C SER A 340 -6.12 -7.31 -14.99
N ASP A 341 -5.75 -6.08 -14.61
CA ASP A 341 -6.24 -4.86 -15.26
C ASP A 341 -5.82 -4.81 -16.74
N ASN A 342 -4.57 -5.14 -17.03
CA ASN A 342 -4.07 -5.20 -18.40
C ASN A 342 -4.83 -6.26 -19.24
N LEU A 343 -5.13 -7.43 -18.66
CA LEU A 343 -5.90 -8.47 -19.34
C LEU A 343 -7.31 -7.99 -19.68
N GLN A 344 -7.99 -7.30 -18.76
CA GLN A 344 -9.32 -6.73 -19.03
C GLN A 344 -9.29 -5.73 -20.19
N VAL A 345 -8.26 -4.88 -20.24
CA VAL A 345 -8.08 -3.92 -21.36
C VAL A 345 -7.85 -4.65 -22.68
N ILE A 346 -7.01 -5.70 -22.69
CA ILE A 346 -6.73 -6.50 -23.89
C ILE A 346 -7.99 -7.26 -24.35
N GLU A 347 -8.76 -7.82 -23.43
CA GLU A 347 -10.01 -8.51 -23.74
C GLU A 347 -11.06 -7.56 -24.32
N ALA A 348 -11.15 -6.33 -23.79
CA ALA A 348 -12.02 -5.29 -24.34
C ALA A 348 -11.59 -4.88 -25.76
N ASP A 349 -10.30 -4.62 -26.00
CA ASP A 349 -9.77 -4.29 -27.34
C ASP A 349 -10.00 -5.44 -28.32
N ARG A 350 -9.72 -6.69 -27.91
CA ARG A 350 -9.99 -7.88 -28.73
C ARG A 350 -11.47 -7.96 -29.11
N THR A 351 -12.38 -7.72 -28.18
CA THR A 351 -13.82 -7.77 -28.42
C THR A 351 -14.25 -6.67 -29.40
N ALA A 352 -13.75 -5.45 -29.24
CA ALA A 352 -14.02 -4.34 -30.15
C ALA A 352 -13.50 -4.62 -31.57
N ARG A 353 -12.29 -5.15 -31.71
CA ARG A 353 -11.73 -5.52 -33.02
C ARG A 353 -12.52 -6.63 -33.71
N LEU A 354 -12.96 -7.64 -32.94
CA LEU A 354 -13.81 -8.71 -33.48
C LEU A 354 -15.13 -8.16 -34.02
N GLN A 355 -15.74 -7.18 -33.34
CA GLN A 355 -16.94 -6.52 -33.84
C GLN A 355 -16.68 -5.81 -35.18
N VAL A 356 -15.60 -5.03 -35.27
CA VAL A 356 -15.23 -4.34 -36.53
C VAL A 356 -14.99 -5.34 -37.67
N ILE A 357 -14.28 -6.44 -37.41
CA ILE A 357 -14.04 -7.49 -38.41
C ILE A 357 -15.36 -8.09 -38.90
N ASN A 358 -16.30 -8.38 -37.99
CA ASN A 358 -17.60 -8.93 -38.35
C ASN A 358 -18.45 -7.93 -39.17
N GLU A 359 -18.43 -6.64 -38.81
CA GLU A 359 -19.11 -5.58 -39.56
C GLU A 359 -18.52 -5.43 -40.98
N GLN A 360 -17.18 -5.44 -41.11
CA GLN A 360 -16.51 -5.39 -42.40
C GLN A 360 -16.80 -6.63 -43.25
N ALA A 361 -16.81 -7.82 -42.65
CA ALA A 361 -17.16 -9.05 -43.35
C ALA A 361 -18.60 -8.99 -43.92
N ALA A 362 -19.56 -8.50 -43.14
CA ALA A 362 -20.94 -8.32 -43.61
C ALA A 362 -21.06 -7.29 -44.75
N GLN A 363 -20.29 -6.20 -44.69
CA GLN A 363 -20.24 -5.20 -45.77
C GLN A 363 -19.66 -5.79 -47.06
N ILE A 364 -18.61 -6.60 -46.96
CA ILE A 364 -18.01 -7.29 -48.11
C ILE A 364 -19.04 -8.24 -48.73
N GLU A 365 -19.73 -9.06 -47.93
CA GLU A 365 -20.76 -9.97 -48.42
C GLU A 365 -21.90 -9.23 -49.14
N GLN A 366 -22.36 -8.11 -48.58
CA GLN A 366 -23.38 -7.27 -49.22
C GLN A 366 -22.87 -6.65 -50.54
N MET A 367 -21.61 -6.22 -50.58
CA MET A 367 -21.00 -5.66 -51.79
C MET A 367 -20.80 -6.72 -52.88
N GLU A 368 -20.45 -7.96 -52.51
CA GLU A 368 -20.37 -9.09 -53.43
C GLU A 368 -21.75 -9.42 -54.02
N GLN A 369 -22.80 -9.46 -53.19
CA GLN A 369 -24.18 -9.64 -53.66
C GLN A 369 -24.61 -8.53 -54.61
N HIS A 370 -24.35 -7.27 -54.27
CA HIS A 370 -24.69 -6.14 -55.13
C HIS A 370 -23.92 -6.16 -56.46
N LEU A 371 -22.65 -6.53 -56.43
CA LEU A 371 -21.85 -6.70 -57.65
C LEU A 371 -22.44 -7.80 -58.53
N GLN A 372 -22.88 -8.91 -57.94
CA GLN A 372 -23.52 -10.01 -58.66
C GLN A 372 -24.83 -9.56 -59.33
N GLU A 373 -25.68 -8.81 -58.61
CA GLU A 373 -26.91 -8.22 -59.17
C GLU A 373 -26.62 -7.28 -60.36
N ILE A 374 -25.60 -6.43 -60.24
CA ILE A 374 -25.17 -5.54 -61.33
C ILE A 374 -24.70 -6.34 -62.54
N ILE A 375 -23.90 -7.39 -62.32
CA ILE A 375 -23.41 -8.26 -63.39
C ILE A 375 -24.59 -8.92 -64.12
N GLU A 376 -25.56 -9.46 -63.38
CA GLU A 376 -26.75 -10.10 -63.94
C GLU A 376 -27.64 -9.11 -64.73
N ALA A 377 -27.88 -7.92 -64.18
CA ALA A 377 -28.65 -6.87 -64.84
C ALA A 377 -27.96 -6.39 -66.12
N ASN A 378 -26.64 -6.16 -66.08
CA ASN A 378 -25.87 -5.80 -67.26
C ASN A 378 -25.91 -6.91 -68.32
N HIS A 379 -25.76 -8.17 -67.91
CA HIS A 379 -25.82 -9.30 -68.83
C HIS A 379 -27.19 -9.40 -69.51
N ALA A 380 -28.28 -9.22 -68.76
CA ALA A 380 -29.64 -9.18 -69.31
C ALA A 380 -29.83 -8.02 -70.31
N ALA A 381 -29.34 -6.82 -69.99
CA ALA A 381 -29.40 -5.67 -70.89
C ALA A 381 -28.59 -5.89 -72.18
N TYR A 382 -27.39 -6.47 -72.08
CA TYR A 382 -26.60 -6.85 -73.26
C TYR A 382 -27.31 -7.89 -74.12
N LEU A 383 -27.92 -8.91 -73.51
CA LEU A 383 -28.70 -9.91 -74.24
C LEU A 383 -29.90 -9.29 -74.97
N GLU A 384 -30.59 -8.32 -74.37
CA GLU A 384 -31.68 -7.60 -75.02
C GLU A 384 -31.21 -6.82 -76.26
N VAL A 385 -30.08 -6.11 -76.15
CA VAL A 385 -29.46 -5.40 -77.28
C VAL A 385 -29.06 -6.37 -78.39
N ILE A 386 -28.40 -7.47 -78.04
CA ILE A 386 -27.98 -8.52 -78.99
C ILE A 386 -29.20 -9.11 -79.70
N ASN A 387 -30.26 -9.45 -78.97
CA ASN A 387 -31.50 -10.00 -79.55
C ASN A 387 -32.18 -9.01 -80.49
N LYS A 388 -32.22 -7.72 -80.13
CA LYS A 388 -32.79 -6.67 -81.00
C LYS A 388 -31.96 -6.49 -82.28
N GLN A 389 -30.64 -6.52 -82.18
CA GLN A 389 -29.74 -6.48 -83.34
C GLN A 389 -29.91 -7.72 -84.22
N ALA A 390 -30.02 -8.91 -83.62
CA ALA A 390 -30.28 -10.15 -84.36
C ALA A 390 -31.59 -10.09 -85.15
N ALA A 391 -32.67 -9.59 -84.54
CA ALA A 391 -33.96 -9.41 -85.23
C ALA A 391 -33.88 -8.39 -86.38
N GLN A 392 -33.11 -7.30 -86.21
CA GLN A 392 -32.87 -6.35 -87.29
C GLN A 392 -32.08 -6.97 -88.44
N ILE A 393 -31.07 -7.80 -88.14
CA ILE A 393 -30.30 -8.53 -89.15
C ILE A 393 -31.22 -9.49 -89.90
N GLU A 394 -32.04 -10.27 -89.21
CA GLU A 394 -33.00 -11.20 -89.84
C GLU A 394 -33.99 -10.46 -90.75
N GLN A 395 -34.51 -9.30 -90.32
CA GLN A 395 -35.37 -8.46 -91.16
C GLN A 395 -34.61 -7.96 -92.40
N MET A 396 -33.35 -7.56 -92.25
CA MET A 396 -32.53 -7.07 -93.35
C MET A 396 -32.20 -8.20 -94.35
N GLU A 397 -31.96 -9.42 -93.87
CA GLU A 397 -31.81 -10.63 -94.70
C GLU A 397 -33.08 -10.95 -95.48
N GLN A 398 -34.26 -10.86 -94.87
CA GLN A 398 -35.54 -11.02 -95.56
C GLN A 398 -35.73 -9.97 -96.66
N HIS A 399 -35.41 -8.70 -96.37
CA HIS A 399 -35.43 -7.63 -97.37
C HIS A 399 -34.46 -7.91 -98.52
N LEU A 400 -33.25 -8.40 -98.21
CA LEU A 400 -32.26 -8.77 -99.22
C LEU A 400 -32.79 -9.90 -100.12
N GLN A 401 -33.40 -10.94 -99.56
CA GLN A 401 -34.02 -12.03 -100.32
C GLN A 401 -35.12 -11.52 -101.26
N VAL A 402 -35.96 -10.59 -100.82
CA VAL A 402 -37.00 -9.98 -101.68
C VAL A 402 -36.37 -9.20 -102.82
N ILE A 403 -35.32 -8.42 -102.55
CA ILE A 403 -34.59 -7.66 -103.58
C ILE A 403 -33.90 -8.61 -104.56
N GLU A 404 -33.29 -9.69 -104.08
CA GLU A 404 -32.66 -10.71 -104.92
C GLU A 404 -33.68 -11.43 -105.79
N ALA A 405 -34.87 -11.74 -105.26
CA ALA A 405 -35.96 -12.33 -106.03
C ALA A 405 -36.45 -11.36 -107.13
N ASP A 406 -36.64 -10.07 -106.82
CA ASP A 406 -37.01 -9.05 -107.82
C ASP A 406 -35.90 -8.89 -108.88
N ARG A 407 -34.63 -8.84 -108.47
CA ARG A 407 -33.48 -8.80 -109.39
C ARG A 407 -33.47 -10.02 -110.31
N THR A 408 -33.73 -11.22 -109.77
CA THR A 408 -33.76 -12.47 -110.55
C THR A 408 -34.91 -12.47 -111.55
N ALA A 409 -36.11 -12.03 -111.14
CA ALA A 409 -37.25 -11.88 -112.02
C ALA A 409 -36.99 -10.87 -113.16
N ARG A 410 -36.38 -9.72 -112.85
CA ARG A 410 -35.98 -8.74 -113.86
C ARG A 410 -34.93 -9.28 -114.83
N LEU A 411 -33.94 -10.03 -114.34
CA LEU A 411 -32.95 -10.69 -115.19
C LEU A 411 -33.60 -11.72 -116.13
N GLN A 412 -34.60 -12.46 -115.64
CA GLN A 412 -35.36 -13.38 -116.46
C GLN A 412 -36.11 -12.65 -117.58
N VAL A 413 -36.79 -11.53 -117.26
CA VAL A 413 -37.46 -10.68 -118.26
C VAL A 413 -36.46 -10.13 -119.28
N ILE A 414 -35.29 -9.66 -118.84
CA ILE A 414 -34.23 -9.18 -119.74
C ILE A 414 -33.74 -10.30 -120.66
N ASN A 415 -33.54 -11.52 -120.14
CA ASN A 415 -33.12 -12.66 -120.95
C ASN A 415 -34.21 -13.10 -121.95
N GLU A 416 -35.48 -13.09 -121.55
CA GLU A 416 -36.61 -13.36 -122.45
C GLU A 416 -36.69 -12.31 -123.57
N GLN A 417 -36.53 -11.03 -123.23
CA GLN A 417 -36.46 -9.94 -124.21
C GLN A 417 -35.24 -10.07 -125.12
N ALA A 418 -34.08 -10.44 -124.59
CA ALA A 418 -32.89 -10.69 -125.40
C ALA A 418 -33.11 -11.85 -126.37
N THR A 419 -33.76 -12.93 -125.93
CA THR A 419 -34.11 -14.08 -126.79
C THR A 419 -35.12 -13.67 -127.88
N GLN A 420 -36.11 -12.83 -127.56
CA GLN A 420 -37.04 -12.27 -128.54
C GLN A 420 -36.35 -11.35 -129.55
N ILE A 421 -35.40 -10.53 -129.09
CA ILE A 421 -34.56 -9.70 -129.97
C ILE A 421 -33.73 -10.59 -130.89
N GLU A 422 -33.11 -11.65 -130.37
CA GLU A 422 -32.32 -12.61 -131.16
C GLU A 422 -33.19 -13.34 -132.19
N GLN A 423 -34.42 -13.71 -131.85
CA GLN A 423 -35.42 -14.24 -132.79
C GLN A 423 -35.85 -13.21 -133.85
N MET A 424 -36.05 -11.95 -133.47
CA MET A 424 -36.34 -10.85 -134.40
C MET A 424 -35.14 -10.57 -135.32
N GLU A 425 -33.91 -10.64 -134.82
CA GLU A 425 -32.69 -10.54 -135.61
C GLU A 425 -32.56 -11.71 -136.58
N GLN A 426 -32.90 -12.94 -136.18
CA GLN A 426 -32.99 -14.10 -137.08
C GLN A 426 -34.11 -13.95 -138.13
N GLN A 427 -35.26 -13.37 -137.78
CA GLN A 427 -36.31 -13.04 -138.74
C GLN A 427 -35.87 -11.96 -139.74
N LEU A 428 -35.17 -10.92 -139.27
CA LEU A 428 -34.55 -9.89 -140.11
C LEU A 428 -33.47 -10.47 -141.03
N TYR A 429 -32.65 -11.40 -140.53
CA TYR A 429 -31.66 -12.11 -141.33
C TYR A 429 -32.31 -12.97 -142.42
N ASN A 430 -33.41 -13.65 -142.11
CA ASN A 430 -34.18 -14.42 -143.09
C ASN A 430 -34.90 -13.52 -144.13
N LEU A 431 -35.33 -12.31 -143.75
CA LEU A 431 -35.89 -11.30 -144.67
C LEU A 431 -34.81 -10.64 -145.57
N GLN A 432 -33.57 -10.54 -145.11
CA GLN A 432 -32.43 -10.01 -145.88
C GLN A 432 -32.02 -10.90 -147.06
N ILE A 433 -32.49 -12.15 -147.15
CA ILE A 433 -32.24 -13.03 -148.30
C ILE A 433 -33.09 -12.62 -149.54
N GLN A 434 -34.06 -11.69 -149.41
CA GLN A 434 -35.01 -11.39 -150.49
C GLN A 434 -34.98 -10.00 -151.15
N LEU A 435 -34.06 -9.06 -150.85
CA LEU A 435 -34.01 -7.80 -151.63
C LEU A 435 -32.62 -7.16 -151.86
N PRO A 436 -32.40 -6.48 -153.01
CA PRO A 436 -31.07 -6.24 -153.59
C PRO A 436 -30.39 -4.91 -153.20
N VAL A 437 -29.07 -4.95 -153.31
CA VAL A 437 -28.02 -3.95 -153.04
C VAL A 437 -28.26 -2.57 -153.68
N ARG A 438 -28.29 -1.49 -152.88
CA ARG A 438 -27.45 -0.28 -153.03
C ARG A 438 -27.76 0.79 -151.96
N ILE A 439 -26.68 1.33 -151.38
CA ILE A 439 -26.58 2.52 -150.51
C ILE A 439 -26.65 2.24 -148.99
N LEU A 440 -25.62 1.52 -148.54
CA LEU A 440 -24.95 1.76 -147.26
C LEU A 440 -23.99 2.95 -147.40
N ARG A 441 -23.80 3.70 -146.30
CA ARG A 441 -22.76 4.72 -146.00
C ARG A 441 -23.14 6.19 -146.22
N ARG A 442 -23.52 6.88 -145.13
CA ARG A 442 -22.73 8.00 -144.57
C ARG A 442 -23.22 8.43 -143.18
N LEU A 443 -22.26 8.49 -142.24
CA LEU A 443 -22.22 9.28 -140.98
C LEU A 443 -23.09 8.75 -139.83
N LYS A 444 -22.63 8.15 -138.71
CA LYS A 444 -21.33 8.08 -137.99
C LYS A 444 -20.53 9.38 -138.02
N LEU A 445 -20.81 10.29 -137.08
CA LEU A 445 -19.82 11.20 -136.49
C LEU A 445 -20.39 11.81 -135.19
N LEU A 446 -19.83 11.37 -134.06
CA LEU A 446 -19.53 12.08 -132.80
C LEU A 446 -19.75 11.16 -131.59
N LYS A 447 -18.66 10.48 -131.24
CA LYS A 447 -18.39 9.85 -129.94
C LYS A 447 -17.78 10.89 -128.99
N PHE A 448 -17.82 10.54 -127.69
CA PHE A 448 -16.95 10.91 -126.57
C PHE A 448 -17.35 12.10 -125.68
N GLN A 449 -17.75 11.78 -124.44
CA GLN A 449 -16.94 11.88 -123.21
C GLN A 449 -17.72 11.16 -122.07
N SER A 450 -17.31 10.01 -121.50
CA SER A 450 -16.21 9.71 -120.55
C SER A 450 -16.28 10.53 -119.25
N ILE A 451 -16.77 9.94 -118.14
CA ILE A 451 -16.02 9.19 -117.10
C ILE A 451 -15.52 10.10 -115.95
N SER A 452 -15.61 9.51 -114.75
CA SER A 452 -14.91 9.79 -113.48
C SER A 452 -15.72 10.59 -112.45
N SER A 453 -15.67 10.34 -111.14
CA SER A 453 -15.21 9.24 -110.28
C SER A 453 -15.44 9.76 -108.84
N SER A 454 -16.01 8.97 -107.91
CA SER A 454 -15.32 8.41 -106.72
C SER A 454 -14.74 9.48 -105.76
N ALA A 455 -14.82 9.44 -104.43
CA ALA A 455 -14.96 8.32 -103.50
C ALA A 455 -14.96 8.87 -102.04
N LEU A 456 -15.30 7.97 -101.10
CA LEU A 456 -14.86 7.85 -99.69
C LEU A 456 -15.56 8.75 -98.65
N MET A 457 -16.32 8.18 -97.69
CA MET A 457 -15.90 7.35 -96.51
C MET A 457 -14.97 8.16 -95.62
N GLU A 458 -15.22 8.42 -94.34
CA GLU A 458 -15.47 7.58 -93.13
C GLU A 458 -14.87 8.51 -92.01
N GLU A 459 -15.30 8.59 -90.76
CA GLU A 459 -16.10 7.77 -89.85
C GLU A 459 -17.06 8.66 -89.05
#